data_AF-A0A352IZQ0-F1
#
_entry.id   AF-A0A352IZQ0-F1
#
_cell.length_a   1.000
_cell.length_b   1.000
_cell.length_c   1.000
_cell.angle_alpha   90.00
_cell.angle_beta   90.00
_cell.angle_gamma   90.00
#
_symmetry.space_group_name_H-M   'P 1'
#
loop_
_entity.id
_entity.type
_entity.pdbx_description
1 polymer ?
#
loop_
_entity_poly.entity_id
_entity_poly.type
_entity_poly.pdbx_seq_one_letter_code
_entity_poly.pdbx_strand_id
1 'polypeptide(L)' 'QDNSDDAGGVHRITPDGGPAPGNPFLDTSGVNDTFYTTGNRNIHGMTIHPETGEIWSHEHGPRGGDEINIIRAG' A
#
# COMPACT_ATOMS: atom_id res chain seq x y z
N GLN A 1 -12.99 -0.07 -4.64
CA GLN A 1 -12.04 -1.19 -4.59
C GLN A 1 -12.62 -2.26 -3.68
N ASP A 2 -12.21 -3.50 -3.86
CA ASP A 2 -12.62 -4.60 -3.00
C ASP A 2 -11.46 -4.93 -2.07
N ASN A 3 -11.59 -4.58 -0.79
CA ASN A 3 -10.49 -4.76 0.15
C ASN A 3 -10.31 -6.24 0.57
N SER A 4 -11.17 -7.14 0.08
CA SER A 4 -11.04 -8.58 0.31
C SER A 4 -10.13 -9.29 -0.72
N ASP A 5 -9.71 -8.58 -1.78
CA ASP A 5 -8.65 -9.03 -2.69
C ASP A 5 -7.33 -8.25 -2.48
N ASP A 6 -6.34 -8.46 -3.34
CA ASP A 6 -5.00 -7.84 -3.24
C ASP A 6 -4.86 -6.54 -4.06
N ALA A 7 -5.92 -6.09 -4.72
CA ALA A 7 -5.84 -4.96 -5.64
C ALA A 7 -6.03 -3.63 -4.91
N GLY A 8 -5.30 -2.62 -5.38
CA GLY A 8 -5.60 -1.24 -5.01
C GLY A 8 -5.00 -0.75 -3.70
N GLY A 9 -3.91 -1.37 -3.26
CA GLY A 9 -3.22 -0.92 -2.06
C GLY A 9 -1.75 -1.34 -2.05
N VAL A 10 -1.06 -0.93 -0.99
CA VAL A 10 0.28 -1.41 -0.68
C VAL A 10 0.16 -2.49 0.39
N HIS A 11 0.78 -3.63 0.13
CA HIS A 11 0.91 -4.70 1.11
C HIS A 11 2.21 -4.58 1.88
N ARG A 12 2.16 -4.84 3.20
CA ARG A 12 3.34 -4.98 4.04
C ARG A 12 3.32 -6.37 4.67
N ILE A 13 4.31 -7.17 4.29
CA ILE A 13 4.43 -8.58 4.66
C ILE A 13 5.75 -8.85 5.37
N THR A 14 5.79 -9.95 6.10
CA THR A 14 7.02 -10.50 6.65
C THR A 14 7.84 -11.21 5.56
N PRO A 15 9.14 -11.50 5.79
CA PRO A 15 9.97 -12.22 4.83
C PRO A 15 9.47 -13.64 4.48
N ASP A 16 8.68 -14.26 5.36
CA ASP A 16 8.01 -15.55 5.15
C ASP A 16 6.63 -15.42 4.46
N GLY A 17 6.21 -14.20 4.10
CA GLY A 17 5.02 -13.93 3.31
C GLY A 17 3.73 -13.73 4.11
N GLY A 18 3.79 -13.75 5.45
CA GLY A 18 2.66 -13.48 6.31
C GLY A 18 2.38 -11.98 6.50
N PRO A 19 1.25 -11.60 7.12
CA PRO A 19 0.97 -10.21 7.49
C PRO A 19 2.05 -9.65 8.43
N ALA A 20 2.55 -8.46 8.13
CA ALA A 20 3.54 -7.81 8.99
C ALA A 20 2.89 -7.32 10.31
N PRO A 21 3.50 -7.58 11.48
CA PRO A 21 2.97 -7.13 12.77
C PRO A 21 2.70 -5.62 12.82
N GLY A 22 1.51 -5.24 13.29
CA GLY A 22 1.09 -3.84 13.37
C GLY A 22 0.63 -3.23 12.04
N ASN A 23 0.23 -4.06 11.06
CA ASN A 23 -0.54 -3.56 9.94
C ASN A 23 -1.85 -2.92 10.44
N PRO A 24 -2.32 -1.84 9.79
CA PRO A 24 -3.48 -1.07 10.26
C PRO A 24 -4.80 -1.82 10.16
N PHE A 25 -4.87 -2.87 9.33
CA PHE A 25 -6.09 -3.62 9.04
C PHE A 25 -6.09 -5.06 9.57
N LEU A 26 -5.13 -5.43 10.44
CA LEU A 26 -5.12 -6.77 11.04
C LEU A 26 -6.47 -7.08 11.69
N ASP A 27 -6.96 -8.29 11.44
CA ASP A 27 -8.22 -8.83 11.97
C ASP A 27 -9.46 -8.00 11.59
N THR A 28 -9.35 -7.13 10.57
CA THR A 28 -10.48 -6.35 10.07
C THR A 28 -11.28 -7.19 9.10
N SER A 29 -12.49 -7.57 9.50
CA SER A 29 -13.39 -8.37 8.66
C SER A 29 -13.60 -7.75 7.28
N GLY A 30 -13.35 -8.53 6.23
CA GLY A 30 -13.50 -8.10 4.84
C GLY A 30 -12.34 -7.28 4.29
N VAL A 31 -11.22 -7.18 5.01
CA VAL A 31 -9.98 -6.55 4.55
C VAL A 31 -8.84 -7.57 4.62
N ASN A 32 -7.99 -7.65 3.60
CA ASN A 32 -6.79 -8.47 3.66
C ASN A 32 -5.81 -7.94 4.73
N ASP A 33 -5.43 -8.79 5.69
CA ASP A 33 -4.51 -8.47 6.80
C ASP A 33 -3.14 -7.93 6.35
N THR A 34 -2.74 -8.23 5.13
CA THR A 34 -1.47 -7.76 4.56
C THR A 34 -1.52 -6.32 4.06
N PHE A 35 -2.70 -5.70 3.93
CA PHE A 35 -2.80 -4.29 3.53
C PHE A 35 -2.16 -3.36 4.56
N TYR A 36 -1.35 -2.45 4.05
CA TYR A 36 -0.78 -1.32 4.78
C TYR A 36 -1.48 -0.02 4.42
N THR A 37 -1.85 0.15 3.14
CA THR A 37 -2.70 1.24 2.65
C THR A 37 -3.70 0.69 1.64
N THR A 38 -4.80 1.42 1.43
CA THR A 38 -5.78 1.14 0.37
C THR A 38 -6.09 2.42 -0.43
N GLY A 39 -6.73 2.28 -1.59
CA GLY A 39 -7.18 3.42 -2.40
C GLY A 39 -6.27 3.80 -3.57
N ASN A 40 -5.25 3.01 -3.85
CA ASN A 40 -4.37 3.22 -5.00
C ASN A 40 -5.01 2.70 -6.28
N ARG A 41 -4.76 3.36 -7.41
CA ARG A 41 -5.20 2.93 -8.73
C ARG A 41 -4.22 1.93 -9.35
N ASN A 42 -2.99 2.35 -9.60
CA ASN A 42 -2.00 1.55 -10.33
C ASN A 42 -0.56 2.00 -10.07
N ILE A 43 -0.01 1.58 -8.93
CA ILE A 43 1.36 1.87 -8.50
C ILE A 43 2.34 1.21 -9.47
N HIS A 44 3.35 1.95 -9.92
CA HIS A 44 4.43 1.41 -10.75
C HIS A 44 5.78 1.48 -10.03
N GLY A 45 6.17 2.66 -9.58
CA GLY A 45 7.47 2.88 -8.95
C GLY A 45 7.32 3.08 -7.45
N MET A 46 8.30 2.59 -6.69
CA MET A 46 8.41 2.80 -5.26
C MET A 46 9.88 2.90 -4.87
N THR A 47 10.19 3.79 -3.93
CA THR A 47 11.54 3.93 -3.37
C THR A 47 11.48 4.37 -1.92
N ILE A 48 12.57 4.16 -1.20
CA ILE A 48 12.78 4.72 0.14
C ILE A 48 13.47 6.07 -0.03
N HIS A 49 12.92 7.11 0.60
CA HIS A 49 13.55 8.42 0.62
C HIS A 49 14.85 8.35 1.44
N PRO A 50 16.01 8.80 0.92
CA PRO A 50 17.31 8.52 1.51
C PRO A 50 17.54 9.21 2.87
N GLU A 51 16.88 10.35 3.10
CA GLU A 51 17.03 11.11 4.35
C GLU A 51 15.97 10.77 5.41
N THR A 52 14.68 10.71 5.03
CA THR A 52 13.57 10.47 5.97
C THR A 52 13.29 8.99 6.20
N GLY A 53 13.73 8.10 5.30
CA GLY A 53 13.37 6.68 5.32
C GLY A 53 11.90 6.41 4.94
N GLU A 54 11.13 7.43 4.57
CA GLU A 54 9.74 7.24 4.14
C GLU A 54 9.66 6.51 2.81
N ILE A 55 8.62 5.70 2.63
CA ILE A 55 8.34 5.03 1.36
C ILE A 55 7.56 6.01 0.47
N TRP A 56 8.12 6.29 -0.70
CA TRP A 56 7.48 7.07 -1.74
C TRP A 56 7.05 6.14 -2.87
N SER A 57 5.90 6.41 -3.44
CA SER A 57 5.36 5.67 -4.58
C SER A 57 4.89 6.64 -5.66
N HIS A 58 4.78 6.16 -6.90
CA HIS A 58 4.00 6.84 -7.92
C HIS A 58 3.00 5.88 -8.56
N GLU A 59 1.89 6.45 -9.01
CA GLU A 59 0.83 5.73 -9.70
C GLU A 59 0.28 6.51 -10.88
N HIS A 60 -0.21 5.77 -11.88
CA HIS A 60 -0.85 6.38 -13.04
C HIS A 60 -2.32 6.67 -12.75
N GLY A 61 -2.77 7.87 -13.11
CA GLY A 61 -4.17 8.24 -13.21
C GLY A 61 -4.82 7.68 -14.49
N PRO A 62 -6.15 7.84 -14.66
CA PRO A 62 -6.84 7.37 -15.84
C PRO A 62 -6.54 8.23 -17.08
N ARG A 63 -6.94 9.50 -17.09
CA ARG A 63 -6.71 10.45 -18.19
C ARG A 63 -6.05 11.71 -17.62
N GLY A 64 -4.81 11.52 -17.14
CA GLY A 64 -4.15 12.43 -16.20
C GLY A 64 -4.52 12.12 -14.75
N GLY A 65 -3.93 12.86 -13.81
CA GLY A 65 -4.06 12.61 -12.37
C GLY A 65 -3.06 11.59 -11.85
N ASP A 66 -1.85 11.56 -12.43
CA ASP A 66 -0.74 10.78 -11.88
C ASP A 66 -0.32 11.40 -10.55
N GLU A 67 0.02 10.53 -9.59
CA GLU A 67 0.30 10.94 -8.22
C GLU A 67 1.69 10.48 -7.79
N ILE A 68 2.31 11.26 -6.91
CA ILE A 68 3.42 10.84 -6.06
C ILE A 68 2.91 10.85 -4.63
N ASN A 69 2.96 9.69 -3.98
CA ASN A 69 2.37 9.47 -2.67
C ASN A 69 3.43 9.03 -1.66
N ILE A 70 3.41 9.63 -0.46
CA ILE A 70 4.14 9.11 0.70
C ILE A 70 3.25 8.07 1.37
N ILE A 71 3.70 6.82 1.42
CA ILE A 71 2.92 5.70 1.96
C ILE A 71 2.89 5.78 3.50
N ARG A 72 1.69 5.89 4.06
CA ARG A 72 1.43 5.95 5.51
C ARG A 72 0.31 5.01 5.88
N ALA A 73 0.42 4.32 7.01
CA ALA A 73 -0.56 3.33 7.44
C ALA A 73 -2.00 3.89 7.50
N GLY A 74 -2.96 3.15 6.94
CA GLY A 74 -4.38 3.50 6.90
C GLY A 74 -4.80 3.99 5.52
#